data_AF-A0A918N521-F1
#
_entry.id   AF-A0A918N521-F1
#
_cell.length_a   1.000
_cell.length_b   1.000
_cell.length_c   1.000
_cell.angle_alpha   90.00
_cell.angle_beta   90.00
_cell.angle_gamma   90.00
#
_symmetry.space_group_name_H-M   'P 1'
#
loop_
_entity.id
_entity.type
_entity.pdbx_description
1 polymer ?
#
loop_
_entity_poly.entity_id
_entity_poly.type
_entity_poly.pdbx_seq_one_letter_code
_entity_poly.pdbx_strand_id
1 'polypeptide(L)'
;MNVTEIRKLIRQSEDKSWYNSVSIEVFYPQANFEIELSGLDTIYQFFKKQHEYFNNIEPLPQIFDQSKSHFKQSINEIETYTTRSLITKVGNVKGEWNQLKIFLEKNSQNNTHFFNKESATTDFLLKLDSEFVGASNGAFDFLMDQNFKYNYFNKNYFIGWHRAYEFFTQDVDLVKRRNNERQTLSKIRSEYLNNLLTSDKQVDDHIAEKEQLYISKEESISRLIKKKNTQYGTWKTDSQNEFSSFLTDSDKAFKELESIYKEKLKLEAPAKYWNDRAVKLKGEGKKWLIALISCSVIAILSLGAVLYFISDGTLKDLFSSSGSAIRWSIVFITFVSFLAFTIRIFSKLTFSSYHLVRDAEEREQLAYVFLALKKEKNIDPTEQHLIMQSLFSRADSGLLKDDASPTMPGGSMIEKIIGGGK
;
A
#
# COMPACT_ATOMS: atom_id res chain seq x y z
N MET A 1 39.59 3.18 -38.94
CA MET A 1 38.50 3.31 -37.93
C MET A 1 37.22 2.66 -38.48
N ASN A 2 36.14 2.59 -37.72
CA ASN A 2 34.81 2.22 -38.23
C ASN A 2 33.74 3.29 -37.92
N VAL A 3 32.60 3.23 -38.61
CA VAL A 3 31.51 4.23 -38.46
C VAL A 3 31.00 4.28 -37.01
N THR A 4 30.93 3.12 -36.34
CA THR A 4 30.49 2.99 -34.94
C THR A 4 31.47 3.66 -33.97
N GLU A 5 32.78 3.56 -34.22
CA GLU A 5 33.84 4.21 -33.44
C GLU A 5 33.77 5.73 -33.58
N ILE A 6 33.62 6.25 -34.80
CA ILE A 6 33.46 7.69 -35.04
C ILE A 6 32.20 8.22 -34.33
N ARG A 7 31.07 7.52 -34.45
CA ARG A 7 29.84 7.88 -33.73
C ARG A 7 30.01 7.87 -32.21
N LYS A 8 30.77 6.91 -31.68
CA LYS A 8 31.08 6.83 -30.24
C LYS A 8 31.92 8.03 -29.80
N LEU A 9 32.96 8.38 -30.56
CA LEU A 9 33.82 9.54 -30.27
C LEU A 9 33.04 10.86 -30.33
N ILE A 10 32.16 11.05 -31.33
CA ILE A 10 31.29 12.23 -31.43
C ILE A 10 30.34 12.33 -30.23
N ARG A 11 29.75 11.21 -29.78
CA ARG A 11 28.85 11.19 -28.61
C ARG A 11 29.55 11.55 -27.31
N GLN A 12 30.84 11.28 -27.20
CA GLN A 12 31.66 11.57 -26.02
C GLN A 12 32.30 12.97 -26.07
N SER A 13 32.10 13.71 -27.15
CA SER A 13 32.64 15.06 -27.37
C SER A 13 31.71 16.14 -26.82
N GLU A 14 32.30 17.22 -26.28
CA GLU A 14 31.58 18.42 -25.83
C GLU A 14 30.93 19.17 -27.00
N ASP A 15 31.50 19.09 -28.21
CA ASP A 15 31.03 19.76 -29.42
C ASP A 15 30.14 18.87 -30.31
N LYS A 16 29.41 17.92 -29.73
CA LYS A 16 28.57 16.95 -30.46
C LYS A 16 27.64 17.61 -31.51
N SER A 17 27.00 18.73 -31.14
CA SER A 17 26.10 19.45 -32.05
C SER A 17 26.83 19.98 -33.28
N TRP A 18 28.07 20.42 -33.12
CA TRP A 18 28.88 20.92 -34.22
C TRP A 18 29.25 19.81 -35.20
N TYR A 19 29.78 18.68 -34.73
CA TYR A 19 30.13 17.52 -35.60
C TYR A 19 28.93 16.90 -36.33
N ASN A 20 27.72 17.05 -35.80
CA ASN A 20 26.49 16.64 -36.48
C ASN A 20 26.00 17.67 -37.51
N SER A 21 26.44 18.93 -37.38
CA SER A 21 26.02 20.05 -38.24
C SER A 21 26.97 20.33 -39.41
N VAL A 22 28.18 19.79 -39.40
CA VAL A 22 29.12 19.99 -40.50
C VAL A 22 28.59 19.37 -41.78
N SER A 23 28.74 20.07 -42.91
CA SER A 23 28.26 19.58 -44.21
C SER A 23 29.28 19.79 -45.33
N ILE A 24 29.23 18.88 -46.30
CA ILE A 24 29.96 18.95 -47.57
C ILE A 24 28.98 18.76 -48.73
N GLU A 25 29.32 19.33 -49.88
CA GLU A 25 28.65 19.12 -51.15
C GLU A 25 29.57 18.32 -52.07
N VAL A 26 29.22 17.06 -52.33
CA VAL A 26 30.01 16.19 -53.18
C VAL A 26 29.45 16.27 -54.60
N PHE A 27 30.27 16.74 -55.53
CA PHE A 27 29.92 16.88 -56.93
C PHE A 27 30.87 16.10 -57.83
N TYR A 28 30.33 15.12 -58.55
CA TYR A 28 31.04 14.33 -59.56
C TYR A 28 30.38 14.56 -60.93
N PRO A 29 30.80 15.60 -61.68
CA PRO A 29 30.11 16.02 -62.90
C PRO A 29 30.05 14.92 -63.96
N GLN A 30 31.12 14.12 -64.08
CA GLN A 30 31.23 13.03 -65.04
C GLN A 30 30.28 11.86 -64.75
N ALA A 31 29.93 11.70 -63.48
CA ALA A 31 29.01 10.70 -62.99
C ALA A 31 27.56 11.24 -62.94
N ASN A 32 27.34 12.51 -63.29
CA ASN A 32 26.09 13.26 -63.08
C ASN A 32 25.55 13.04 -61.66
N PHE A 33 26.43 13.20 -60.67
CA PHE A 33 26.13 12.92 -59.28
C PHE A 33 26.44 14.14 -58.42
N GLU A 34 25.45 14.53 -57.62
CA GLU A 34 25.51 15.63 -56.68
C GLU A 34 24.77 15.22 -55.41
N ILE A 35 25.40 15.38 -54.25
CA ILE A 35 24.79 15.08 -52.96
C ILE A 35 25.32 16.01 -51.88
N GLU A 36 24.41 16.54 -51.07
CA GLU A 36 24.75 17.21 -49.82
C GLU A 36 24.79 16.18 -48.69
N LEU A 37 25.91 16.13 -47.96
CA LEU A 37 26.12 15.21 -46.85
C LEU A 37 26.33 16.01 -45.56
N SER A 38 25.50 15.74 -44.56
CA SER A 38 25.54 16.40 -43.26
C SER A 38 25.87 15.42 -42.14
N GLY A 39 26.80 15.83 -41.28
CA GLY A 39 27.34 15.05 -40.16
C GLY A 39 28.64 14.32 -40.54
N LEU A 40 29.65 14.42 -39.67
CA LEU A 40 30.98 13.81 -39.89
C LEU A 40 30.89 12.29 -40.09
N ASP A 41 30.00 11.60 -39.35
CA ASP A 41 29.81 10.15 -39.46
C ASP A 41 29.10 9.76 -40.77
N THR A 42 28.12 10.53 -41.21
CA THR A 42 27.44 10.35 -42.51
C THR A 42 28.42 10.51 -43.66
N ILE A 43 29.25 11.55 -43.61
CA ILE A 43 30.30 11.82 -44.59
C ILE A 43 31.28 10.65 -44.64
N TYR A 44 31.82 10.22 -43.50
CA TYR A 44 32.70 9.06 -43.43
C TYR A 44 32.04 7.79 -43.98
N GLN A 45 30.77 7.54 -43.63
CA GLN A 45 30.04 6.37 -44.09
C GLN A 45 29.85 6.36 -45.61
N PHE A 46 29.61 7.53 -46.23
CA PHE A 46 29.51 7.65 -47.69
C PHE A 46 30.81 7.19 -48.36
N PHE A 47 31.94 7.84 -48.06
CA PHE A 47 33.24 7.50 -48.66
C PHE A 47 33.63 6.04 -48.42
N LYS A 48 33.34 5.51 -47.24
CA LYS A 48 33.57 4.10 -46.91
C LYS A 48 32.76 3.15 -47.79
N LYS A 49 31.47 3.39 -47.96
CA LYS A 49 30.60 2.57 -48.83
C LYS A 49 31.06 2.61 -50.29
N GLN A 50 31.49 3.77 -50.78
CA GLN A 50 32.03 3.90 -52.13
C GLN A 50 33.30 3.07 -52.29
N HIS A 51 34.27 3.21 -51.37
CA HIS A 51 35.50 2.43 -51.41
C HIS A 51 35.24 0.91 -51.31
N GLU A 52 34.35 0.47 -50.41
CA GLU A 52 33.97 -0.94 -50.27
C GLU A 52 33.34 -1.49 -51.56
N TYR A 53 32.49 -0.71 -52.23
CA TYR A 53 31.90 -1.09 -53.51
C TYR A 53 32.97 -1.36 -54.57
N PHE A 54 33.88 -0.41 -54.82
CA PHE A 54 34.96 -0.60 -55.79
C PHE A 54 35.99 -1.67 -55.38
N ASN A 55 36.11 -1.96 -54.08
CA ASN A 55 37.02 -3.00 -53.60
C ASN A 55 36.47 -4.41 -53.80
N ASN A 56 35.14 -4.58 -53.86
CA ASN A 56 34.49 -5.88 -54.03
C ASN A 56 34.32 -6.29 -55.51
N ILE A 57 34.76 -5.45 -56.46
CA ILE A 57 34.70 -5.72 -57.89
C ILE A 57 36.05 -6.29 -58.34
N GLU A 58 36.05 -7.54 -58.84
CA GLU A 58 37.24 -8.20 -59.38
C GLU A 58 36.94 -8.86 -60.74
N PRO A 59 37.66 -8.52 -61.83
CA PRO A 59 38.66 -7.46 -61.94
C PRO A 59 38.03 -6.06 -62.03
N LEU A 60 38.57 -5.08 -61.32
CA LEU A 60 38.17 -3.68 -61.45
C LEU A 60 38.84 -3.06 -62.69
N PRO A 61 38.08 -2.43 -63.61
CA PRO A 61 38.68 -1.72 -64.74
C PRO A 61 39.57 -0.55 -64.29
N GLN A 62 40.72 -0.38 -64.94
CA GLN A 62 41.75 0.61 -64.58
C GLN A 62 41.21 2.06 -64.51
N ILE A 63 40.18 2.38 -65.30
CA ILE A 63 39.50 3.69 -65.28
C ILE A 63 38.93 4.06 -63.91
N PHE A 64 38.64 3.07 -63.05
CA PHE A 64 38.10 3.28 -61.70
C PHE A 64 39.18 3.34 -60.61
N ASP A 65 40.46 3.10 -60.93
CA ASP A 65 41.55 3.16 -59.95
C ASP A 65 41.66 4.54 -59.30
N GLN A 66 41.45 5.60 -60.08
CA GLN A 66 41.42 6.97 -59.58
C GLN A 66 40.29 7.18 -58.57
N SER A 67 39.11 6.64 -58.85
CA SER A 67 37.95 6.73 -57.96
C SER A 67 38.19 5.95 -56.67
N LYS A 68 38.65 4.70 -56.78
CA LYS A 68 39.02 3.86 -55.63
C LYS A 68 40.08 4.53 -54.75
N SER A 69 41.11 5.11 -55.36
CA SER A 69 42.16 5.86 -54.67
C SER A 69 41.61 7.10 -53.96
N HIS A 70 40.77 7.88 -54.64
CA HIS A 70 40.13 9.06 -54.06
C HIS A 70 39.28 8.73 -52.84
N PHE A 71 38.44 7.69 -52.90
CA PHE A 71 37.64 7.28 -51.75
C PHE A 71 38.51 6.80 -50.59
N LYS A 72 39.60 6.07 -50.87
CA LYS A 72 40.57 5.64 -49.86
C LYS A 72 41.27 6.82 -49.20
N GLN A 73 41.73 7.79 -49.99
CA GLN A 73 42.37 9.00 -49.48
C GLN A 73 41.40 9.83 -48.63
N SER A 74 40.16 10.00 -49.10
CA SER A 74 39.11 10.70 -48.35
C SER A 74 38.83 10.05 -47.00
N ILE A 75 38.78 8.70 -46.93
CA ILE A 75 38.68 7.96 -45.68
C ILE A 75 39.87 8.30 -44.76
N ASN A 76 41.10 8.24 -45.26
CA ASN A 76 42.31 8.50 -44.47
C ASN A 76 42.36 9.94 -43.92
N GLU A 77 41.98 10.93 -44.73
CA GLU A 77 41.92 12.33 -44.32
C GLU A 77 40.85 12.56 -43.23
N ILE A 78 39.68 11.94 -43.38
CA ILE A 78 38.63 11.99 -42.35
C ILE A 78 39.09 11.30 -41.05
N GLU A 79 39.78 10.17 -41.13
CA GLU A 79 40.31 9.47 -39.94
C GLU A 79 41.42 10.28 -39.25
N THR A 80 42.28 10.95 -40.03
CA THR A 80 43.33 11.84 -39.51
C THR A 80 42.70 13.03 -38.79
N TYR A 81 41.72 13.69 -39.42
CA TYR A 81 40.96 14.77 -38.81
C TYR A 81 40.23 14.32 -37.54
N THR A 82 39.55 13.17 -37.57
CA THR A 82 38.83 12.61 -36.41
C THR A 82 39.80 12.35 -35.27
N THR A 83 40.98 11.79 -35.55
CA THR A 83 42.00 11.52 -34.54
C THR A 83 42.51 12.82 -33.91
N ARG A 84 42.80 13.84 -34.71
CA ARG A 84 43.31 15.13 -34.23
C ARG A 84 42.27 15.91 -33.43
N SER A 85 41.03 15.94 -33.90
CA SER A 85 39.94 16.73 -33.32
C SER A 85 39.29 16.08 -32.09
N LEU A 86 39.09 14.76 -32.11
CA LEU A 86 38.33 14.04 -31.07
C LEU A 86 39.19 13.20 -30.12
N ILE A 87 40.38 12.74 -30.55
CA ILE A 87 41.24 11.87 -29.73
C ILE A 87 42.37 12.67 -29.08
N THR A 88 43.26 13.26 -29.89
CA THR A 88 44.42 13.99 -29.37
C THR A 88 44.08 15.43 -28.95
N LYS A 89 42.96 15.98 -29.45
CA LYS A 89 42.46 17.33 -29.18
C LYS A 89 43.50 18.43 -29.45
N VAL A 90 44.23 18.29 -30.56
CA VAL A 90 45.30 19.22 -30.96
C VAL A 90 44.87 19.99 -32.21
N GLY A 91 45.11 21.31 -32.22
CA GLY A 91 44.94 22.15 -33.41
C GLY A 91 43.63 22.95 -33.46
N ASN A 92 43.47 23.74 -34.52
CA ASN A 92 42.25 24.54 -34.75
C ASN A 92 41.20 23.67 -35.44
N VAL A 93 40.34 23.02 -34.64
CA VAL A 93 39.31 22.07 -35.11
C VAL A 93 38.47 22.62 -36.28
N LYS A 94 37.99 23.88 -36.18
CA LYS A 94 37.19 24.50 -37.24
C LYS A 94 38.00 24.85 -38.48
N GLY A 95 39.26 25.25 -38.31
CA GLY A 95 40.18 25.53 -39.42
C GLY A 95 40.59 24.26 -40.17
N GLU A 96 40.90 23.19 -39.43
CA GLU A 96 41.22 21.87 -39.99
C GLU A 96 40.01 21.26 -40.70
N TRP A 97 38.80 21.47 -40.18
CA TRP A 97 37.56 21.10 -40.87
C TRP A 97 37.43 21.78 -42.23
N ASN A 98 37.69 23.09 -42.33
CA ASN A 98 37.60 23.79 -43.62
C ASN A 98 38.62 23.24 -44.64
N GLN A 99 39.82 22.84 -44.19
CA GLN A 99 40.81 22.20 -45.06
C GLN A 99 40.35 20.83 -45.54
N LEU A 100 39.80 20.00 -44.63
CA LEU A 100 39.21 18.72 -44.97
C LEU A 100 38.03 18.90 -45.94
N LYS A 101 37.15 19.86 -45.67
CA LYS A 101 36.00 20.19 -46.51
C LYS A 101 36.45 20.49 -47.95
N ILE A 102 37.43 21.39 -48.12
CA ILE A 102 37.99 21.72 -49.44
C ILE A 102 38.57 20.46 -50.13
N PHE A 103 39.20 19.56 -49.39
CA PHE A 103 39.72 18.31 -49.95
C PHE A 103 38.60 17.38 -50.43
N LEU A 104 37.56 17.19 -49.62
CA LEU A 104 36.43 16.30 -49.93
C LEU A 104 35.53 16.83 -51.05
N GLU A 105 35.37 18.16 -51.12
CA GLU A 105 34.63 18.87 -52.18
C GLU A 105 35.50 19.16 -53.41
N LYS A 106 36.75 18.68 -53.44
CA LYS A 106 37.64 18.94 -54.57
C LYS A 106 37.13 18.22 -55.80
N ASN A 107 36.45 18.96 -56.65
CA ASN A 107 36.03 18.50 -57.96
C ASN A 107 37.26 18.30 -58.85
N SER A 108 37.23 17.19 -59.61
CA SER A 108 38.08 16.86 -60.75
C SER A 108 38.88 18.06 -61.31
N GLN A 109 40.19 18.13 -61.09
CA GLN A 109 41.05 19.00 -61.91
C GLN A 109 41.25 18.36 -63.30
N ASN A 110 41.57 19.15 -64.33
CA ASN A 110 41.81 18.68 -65.70
C ASN A 110 42.62 17.36 -65.69
N ASN A 111 41.98 16.21 -65.99
CA ASN A 111 42.45 14.79 -65.97
C ASN A 111 42.08 13.85 -64.80
N THR A 112 41.38 14.26 -63.75
CA THR A 112 40.99 13.31 -62.67
C THR A 112 39.49 13.09 -62.64
N HIS A 113 39.00 11.91 -63.06
CA HIS A 113 37.56 11.66 -63.17
C HIS A 113 37.10 10.72 -62.04
N PHE A 114 36.13 11.17 -61.24
CA PHE A 114 35.60 10.39 -60.12
C PHE A 114 34.22 9.83 -60.47
N PHE A 115 34.05 8.55 -60.15
CA PHE A 115 32.82 7.79 -60.35
C PHE A 115 32.36 7.24 -59.01
N ASN A 116 31.06 7.36 -58.75
CA ASN A 116 30.41 6.78 -57.59
C ASN A 116 29.52 5.61 -58.00
N LYS A 117 29.19 4.77 -57.02
CA LYS A 117 28.34 3.59 -57.17
C LYS A 117 26.96 3.90 -57.75
N GLU A 118 26.39 5.05 -57.44
CA GLU A 118 25.00 5.38 -57.79
C GLU A 118 24.85 5.93 -59.23
N SER A 119 25.97 6.12 -59.95
CA SER A 119 25.93 6.70 -61.29
C SER A 119 25.62 5.68 -62.38
N ALA A 120 24.68 6.04 -63.26
CA ALA A 120 24.37 5.27 -64.45
C ALA A 120 25.58 5.12 -65.39
N THR A 121 26.50 6.10 -65.39
CA THR A 121 27.75 6.04 -66.15
C THR A 121 28.68 4.97 -65.58
N THR A 122 28.80 4.88 -64.25
CA THR A 122 29.58 3.83 -63.57
C THR A 122 29.06 2.44 -63.90
N ASP A 123 27.74 2.24 -63.78
CA ASP A 123 27.08 0.97 -64.10
C ASP A 123 27.27 0.58 -65.57
N PHE A 124 27.14 1.55 -66.48
CA PHE A 124 27.36 1.33 -67.91
C PHE A 124 28.79 0.87 -68.19
N LEU A 125 29.79 1.59 -67.67
CA LEU A 125 31.20 1.29 -67.88
C LEU A 125 31.60 -0.06 -67.28
N LEU A 126 31.11 -0.41 -66.09
CA LEU A 126 31.36 -1.70 -65.44
C LEU A 126 30.74 -2.87 -66.22
N LYS A 127 29.47 -2.74 -66.64
CA LYS A 127 28.81 -3.77 -67.45
C LYS A 127 29.51 -3.97 -68.78
N LEU A 128 29.87 -2.87 -69.44
CA LEU A 128 30.57 -2.89 -70.72
C LEU A 128 31.91 -3.61 -70.63
N ASP A 129 32.69 -3.37 -69.56
CA ASP A 129 33.96 -4.07 -69.37
C ASP A 129 33.77 -5.55 -69.00
N SER A 130 32.72 -5.89 -68.26
CA SER A 130 32.39 -7.28 -67.92
C SER A 130 32.01 -8.11 -69.15
N GLU A 131 31.36 -7.49 -70.14
CA GLU A 131 31.01 -8.13 -71.41
C GLU A 131 32.18 -8.13 -72.41
N PHE A 132 32.95 -7.04 -72.45
CA PHE A 132 34.07 -6.83 -73.36
C PHE A 132 35.26 -6.24 -72.60
N VAL A 133 36.16 -7.11 -72.12
CA VAL A 133 37.31 -6.69 -71.32
C VAL A 133 38.12 -5.59 -72.03
N GLY A 134 38.27 -4.45 -71.34
CA GLY A 134 38.99 -3.27 -71.84
C GLY A 134 38.16 -2.32 -72.70
N ALA A 135 36.90 -2.63 -73.01
CA ALA A 135 36.01 -1.75 -73.77
C ALA A 135 35.62 -0.50 -72.98
N SER A 136 35.61 -0.56 -71.65
CA SER A 136 35.33 0.62 -70.82
C SER A 136 36.32 1.76 -71.07
N ASN A 137 37.55 1.48 -71.51
CA ASN A 137 38.54 2.51 -71.84
C ASN A 137 38.12 3.38 -73.04
N GLY A 138 37.60 2.75 -74.10
CA GLY A 138 37.13 3.48 -75.28
C GLY A 138 35.85 4.26 -75.00
N ALA A 139 34.98 3.70 -74.15
CA ALA A 139 33.79 4.39 -73.68
C ALA A 139 34.12 5.59 -72.79
N PHE A 140 35.07 5.42 -71.87
CA PHE A 140 35.56 6.46 -70.99
C PHE A 140 36.20 7.61 -71.77
N ASP A 141 37.08 7.32 -72.73
CA ASP A 141 37.73 8.35 -73.55
C ASP A 141 36.69 9.18 -74.34
N PHE A 142 35.63 8.54 -74.86
CA PHE A 142 34.52 9.25 -75.53
C PHE A 142 33.72 10.14 -74.57
N LEU A 143 33.33 9.62 -73.39
CA LEU A 143 32.47 10.34 -72.45
C LEU A 143 33.19 11.50 -71.74
N MET A 144 34.52 11.44 -71.63
CA MET A 144 35.33 12.44 -70.93
C MET A 144 35.95 13.50 -71.84
N ASP A 145 35.54 13.55 -73.11
CA ASP A 145 36.07 14.48 -74.14
C ASP A 145 37.60 14.43 -74.22
N GLN A 146 38.19 13.25 -73.96
CA GLN A 146 39.62 13.02 -74.07
C GLN A 146 39.95 12.83 -75.55
N ASN A 147 41.08 13.37 -75.99
CA ASN A 147 41.53 13.28 -77.39
C ASN A 147 41.37 11.85 -77.91
N PHE A 148 40.70 11.69 -79.06
CA PHE A 148 40.46 10.40 -79.69
C PHE A 148 41.80 9.65 -79.85
N LYS A 149 42.04 8.64 -79.00
CA LYS A 149 43.21 7.79 -79.15
C LYS A 149 42.89 6.85 -80.30
N TYR A 150 43.39 7.16 -81.49
CA TYR A 150 43.29 6.28 -82.65
C TYR A 150 43.94 4.92 -82.35
N ASN A 151 43.16 3.97 -81.85
CA ASN A 151 43.62 2.62 -81.54
C ASN A 151 42.91 1.60 -82.44
N TYR A 152 43.38 1.48 -83.68
CA TYR A 152 42.82 0.56 -84.69
C TYR A 152 43.05 -0.93 -84.39
N PHE A 153 43.92 -1.26 -83.45
CA PHE A 153 44.28 -2.65 -83.14
C PHE A 153 43.41 -3.27 -82.04
N ASN A 154 42.74 -2.46 -81.22
CA ASN A 154 41.91 -2.96 -80.12
C ASN A 154 40.42 -2.91 -80.47
N LYS A 155 39.87 -4.06 -80.89
CA LYS A 155 38.44 -4.22 -81.21
C LYS A 155 37.53 -3.81 -80.03
N ASN A 156 37.89 -4.15 -78.80
CA ASN A 156 37.08 -3.83 -77.62
C ASN A 156 37.09 -2.33 -77.33
N TYR A 157 38.20 -1.63 -77.58
CA TYR A 157 38.26 -0.17 -77.48
C TYR A 157 37.26 0.50 -78.43
N PHE A 158 37.20 0.06 -79.69
CA PHE A 158 36.21 0.57 -80.65
C PHE A 158 34.76 0.24 -80.26
N ILE A 159 34.49 -0.98 -79.76
CA ILE A 159 33.19 -1.35 -79.19
C ILE A 159 32.82 -0.39 -78.06
N GLY A 160 33.78 -0.10 -77.17
CA GLY A 160 33.65 0.88 -76.10
C GLY A 160 33.15 2.23 -76.56
N TRP A 161 33.89 2.79 -77.52
CA TRP A 161 33.58 4.10 -78.11
C TRP A 161 32.20 4.12 -78.77
N HIS A 162 31.87 3.08 -79.56
CA HIS A 162 30.58 2.98 -80.24
C HIS A 162 29.41 2.83 -79.24
N ARG A 163 29.57 2.00 -78.20
CA ARG A 163 28.57 1.86 -77.14
C ARG A 163 28.40 3.13 -76.33
N ALA A 164 29.46 3.88 -76.11
CA ALA A 164 29.40 5.17 -75.44
C ALA A 164 28.71 6.24 -76.32
N TYR A 165 28.96 6.21 -77.63
CA TYR A 165 28.19 6.99 -78.60
C TYR A 165 26.71 6.62 -78.52
N GLU A 166 26.34 5.33 -78.57
CA GLU A 166 24.94 4.91 -78.40
C GLU A 166 24.36 5.36 -77.05
N PHE A 167 25.13 5.25 -75.97
CA PHE A 167 24.72 5.68 -74.62
C PHE A 167 24.50 7.20 -74.54
N PHE A 168 25.32 8.00 -75.22
CA PHE A 168 25.25 9.45 -75.26
C PHE A 168 24.19 9.97 -76.24
N THR A 169 24.13 9.44 -77.46
CA THR A 169 23.21 9.83 -78.53
C THR A 169 21.86 9.15 -78.45
N GLN A 170 21.67 8.32 -77.42
CA GLN A 170 20.40 7.70 -77.11
C GLN A 170 19.27 8.78 -77.11
N ASP A 171 19.58 10.05 -76.81
CA ASP A 171 18.70 11.22 -76.75
C ASP A 171 18.46 12.00 -78.08
N VAL A 172 18.66 11.43 -79.29
CA VAL A 172 18.49 12.24 -80.55
C VAL A 172 17.30 11.88 -81.47
N ASP A 173 16.81 10.63 -81.62
CA ASP A 173 15.55 10.37 -82.41
C ASP A 173 14.57 9.30 -81.85
N LEU A 174 14.97 8.46 -80.88
CA LEU A 174 14.07 7.62 -80.05
C LEU A 174 13.38 8.41 -78.90
N VAL A 175 13.53 9.72 -78.95
CA VAL A 175 13.44 10.68 -77.84
C VAL A 175 12.02 10.96 -77.43
N LYS A 176 11.06 11.02 -78.35
CA LYS A 176 9.67 11.32 -77.96
C LYS A 176 9.03 10.16 -77.20
N ARG A 177 9.27 8.92 -77.64
CA ARG A 177 8.77 7.73 -76.94
C ARG A 177 9.53 7.49 -75.64
N ARG A 178 10.87 7.52 -75.66
CA ARG A 178 11.65 7.34 -74.44
C ARG A 178 11.50 8.50 -73.46
N ASN A 179 11.35 9.76 -73.88
CA ASN A 179 11.11 10.86 -72.95
C ASN A 179 9.69 10.80 -72.38
N ASN A 180 8.68 10.41 -73.16
CA ASN A 180 7.34 10.21 -72.62
C ASN A 180 7.31 9.00 -71.67
N GLU A 181 7.97 7.90 -72.00
CA GLU A 181 8.12 6.73 -71.12
C GLU A 181 8.97 7.07 -69.89
N ARG A 182 10.08 7.81 -70.01
CA ARG A 182 10.89 8.32 -68.88
C ARG A 182 10.10 9.29 -68.02
N GLN A 183 9.30 10.18 -68.60
CA GLN A 183 8.46 11.13 -67.86
C GLN A 183 7.35 10.39 -67.13
N THR A 184 6.76 9.36 -67.75
CA THR A 184 5.74 8.51 -67.14
C THR A 184 6.33 7.64 -66.04
N LEU A 185 7.47 6.99 -66.28
CA LEU A 185 8.20 6.18 -65.29
C LEU A 185 8.74 7.06 -64.16
N SER A 186 9.19 8.28 -64.45
CA SER A 186 9.60 9.27 -63.45
C SER A 186 8.40 9.69 -62.61
N LYS A 187 7.24 9.96 -63.22
CA LYS A 187 6.00 10.28 -62.51
C LYS A 187 5.54 9.10 -61.63
N ILE A 188 5.52 7.88 -62.16
CA ILE A 188 5.21 6.66 -61.39
C ILE A 188 6.21 6.47 -60.26
N ARG A 189 7.51 6.70 -60.50
CA ARG A 189 8.54 6.61 -59.47
C ARG A 189 8.36 7.68 -58.40
N SER A 190 8.05 8.92 -58.77
CA SER A 190 7.77 10.02 -57.84
C SER A 190 6.51 9.75 -57.03
N GLU A 191 5.43 9.27 -57.66
CA GLU A 191 4.19 8.87 -56.97
C GLU A 191 4.44 7.67 -56.05
N TYR A 192 5.19 6.66 -56.49
CA TYR A 192 5.58 5.52 -55.68
C TYR A 192 6.43 5.94 -54.48
N LEU A 193 7.45 6.78 -54.69
CA LEU A 193 8.28 7.32 -53.61
C LEU A 193 7.45 8.17 -52.65
N ASN A 194 6.55 9.01 -53.15
CA ASN A 194 5.69 9.83 -52.31
C ASN A 194 4.70 8.98 -51.50
N ASN A 195 4.11 7.94 -52.12
CA ASN A 195 3.26 6.97 -51.43
C ASN A 195 4.05 6.19 -50.38
N LEU A 196 5.28 5.78 -50.69
CA LEU A 196 6.15 5.06 -49.77
C LEU A 196 6.55 5.95 -48.59
N LEU A 197 6.96 7.20 -48.83
CA LEU A 197 7.22 8.19 -47.79
C LEU A 197 5.99 8.49 -46.93
N THR A 198 4.81 8.58 -47.56
CA THR A 198 3.54 8.81 -46.84
C THR A 198 3.15 7.60 -46.00
N SER A 199 3.29 6.38 -46.54
CA SER A 199 3.04 5.14 -45.79
C SER A 199 4.04 4.95 -44.66
N ASP A 200 5.33 5.18 -44.88
CA ASP A 200 6.37 5.12 -43.84
C ASP A 200 6.03 6.11 -42.72
N LYS A 201 5.67 7.35 -43.08
CA LYS A 201 5.24 8.34 -42.10
C LYS A 201 3.97 7.91 -41.33
N GLN A 202 2.98 7.35 -42.02
CA GLN A 202 1.76 6.84 -41.37
C GLN A 202 2.06 5.68 -40.42
N VAL A 203 2.99 4.79 -40.79
CA VAL A 203 3.44 3.69 -39.95
C VAL A 203 4.18 4.22 -38.73
N ASP A 204 5.11 5.17 -38.92
CA ASP A 204 5.85 5.81 -37.82
C ASP A 204 4.90 6.55 -36.86
N ASP A 205 3.96 7.34 -37.39
CA ASP A 205 2.95 8.05 -36.61
C ASP A 205 2.08 7.05 -35.82
N HIS A 206 1.68 5.94 -36.44
CA HIS A 206 0.89 4.91 -35.76
C HIS A 206 1.68 4.16 -34.69
N ILE A 207 2.97 3.86 -34.95
CA ILE A 207 3.87 3.25 -33.96
C ILE A 207 4.03 4.19 -32.77
N ALA A 208 4.28 5.48 -33.00
CA ALA A 208 4.41 6.47 -31.95
C ALA A 208 3.12 6.61 -31.12
N GLU A 209 1.95 6.65 -31.77
CA GLU A 209 0.64 6.69 -31.10
C GLU A 209 0.43 5.44 -30.22
N LYS A 210 0.74 4.25 -30.76
CA LYS A 210 0.60 2.99 -30.01
C LYS A 210 1.58 2.91 -28.85
N GLU A 211 2.82 3.33 -29.02
CA GLU A 211 3.82 3.37 -27.96
C GLU A 211 3.36 4.28 -26.80
N GLN A 212 2.88 5.49 -27.11
CA GLN A 212 2.29 6.38 -26.10
C GLN A 212 1.07 5.76 -25.41
N LEU A 213 0.22 5.06 -26.15
CA LEU A 213 -0.91 4.34 -25.58
C LEU A 213 -0.47 3.19 -24.66
N TYR A 214 0.58 2.45 -25.01
CA TYR A 214 1.13 1.39 -24.17
C TYR A 214 1.73 1.95 -22.87
N ILE A 215 2.55 3.00 -22.97
CA ILE A 215 3.15 3.67 -21.81
C ILE A 215 2.06 4.19 -20.87
N SER A 216 1.06 4.91 -21.40
CA SER A 216 -0.05 5.43 -20.58
C SER A 216 -0.88 4.32 -19.93
N LYS A 217 -1.12 3.20 -20.63
CA LYS A 217 -1.79 2.04 -20.05
C LYS A 217 -0.94 1.38 -18.95
N GLU A 218 0.36 1.20 -19.18
CA GLU A 218 1.27 0.63 -18.18
C GLU A 218 1.33 1.48 -16.91
N GLU A 219 1.39 2.80 -17.05
CA GLU A 219 1.29 3.73 -15.92
C GLU A 219 -0.04 3.60 -15.17
N SER A 220 -1.16 3.52 -15.91
CA SER A 220 -2.49 3.39 -15.31
C SER A 220 -2.64 2.08 -14.53
N ILE A 221 -2.14 0.97 -15.08
CA ILE A 221 -2.13 -0.35 -14.45
C ILE A 221 -1.24 -0.32 -13.20
N SER A 222 -0.05 0.28 -13.30
CA SER A 222 0.88 0.42 -12.17
C SER A 222 0.27 1.23 -11.02
N ARG A 223 -0.43 2.33 -11.34
CA ARG A 223 -1.17 3.14 -10.36
C ARG A 223 -2.31 2.34 -9.72
N LEU A 224 -3.06 1.57 -10.50
CA LEU A 224 -4.14 0.71 -10.00
C LEU A 224 -3.61 -0.38 -9.07
N ILE A 225 -2.54 -1.08 -9.46
CA ILE A 225 -1.89 -2.11 -8.63
C ILE A 225 -1.41 -1.51 -7.32
N LYS A 226 -0.70 -0.37 -7.38
CA LYS A 226 -0.22 0.32 -6.16
C LYS A 226 -1.39 0.71 -5.25
N LYS A 227 -2.44 1.33 -5.80
CA LYS A 227 -3.63 1.71 -5.03
C LYS A 227 -4.32 0.50 -4.39
N LYS A 228 -4.49 -0.60 -5.13
CA LYS A 228 -5.13 -1.82 -4.62
C LYS A 228 -4.29 -2.51 -3.55
N ASN A 229 -2.97 -2.58 -3.72
CA ASN A 229 -2.08 -3.14 -2.71
C ASN A 229 -2.09 -2.32 -1.43
N THR A 230 -2.07 -0.98 -1.52
CA THR A 230 -2.21 -0.12 -0.33
C THR A 230 -3.55 -0.32 0.35
N GLN A 231 -4.66 -0.30 -0.40
CA GLN A 231 -6.00 -0.53 0.15
C GLN A 231 -6.11 -1.89 0.84
N TYR A 232 -5.61 -2.95 0.21
CA TYR A 232 -5.62 -4.29 0.76
C TYR A 232 -4.74 -4.40 2.02
N GLY A 233 -3.56 -3.79 2.01
CA GLY A 233 -2.67 -3.73 3.18
C GLY A 233 -3.33 -3.06 4.37
N THR A 234 -3.90 -1.86 4.16
CA THR A 234 -4.64 -1.12 5.20
C THR A 234 -5.83 -1.93 5.71
N TRP A 235 -6.70 -2.41 4.82
CA TRP A 235 -7.86 -3.22 5.21
C TRP A 235 -7.47 -4.45 6.01
N LYS A 236 -6.40 -5.16 5.61
CA LYS A 236 -5.92 -6.36 6.31
C LYS A 236 -5.44 -6.02 7.72
N THR A 237 -4.63 -4.98 7.87
CA THR A 237 -4.11 -4.55 9.18
C THR A 237 -5.24 -4.06 10.08
N ASP A 238 -6.14 -3.23 9.57
CA ASP A 238 -7.26 -2.70 10.34
C ASP A 238 -8.19 -3.84 10.78
N SER A 239 -8.54 -4.77 9.88
CA SER A 239 -9.36 -5.94 10.21
C SER A 239 -8.71 -6.84 11.26
N GLN A 240 -7.39 -7.05 11.18
CA GLN A 240 -6.65 -7.84 12.17
C GLN A 240 -6.64 -7.17 13.55
N ASN A 241 -6.46 -5.85 13.58
CA ASN A 241 -6.45 -5.08 14.81
C ASN A 241 -7.84 -5.04 15.45
N GLU A 242 -8.89 -4.77 14.67
CA GLU A 242 -10.28 -4.77 15.14
C GLU A 242 -10.68 -6.16 15.68
N PHE A 243 -10.36 -7.22 14.94
CA PHE A 243 -10.67 -8.58 15.38
C PHE A 243 -9.92 -8.97 16.66
N SER A 244 -8.64 -8.62 16.75
CA SER A 244 -7.83 -8.86 17.96
C SER A 244 -8.35 -8.08 19.17
N SER A 245 -8.72 -6.81 18.99
CA SER A 245 -9.34 -5.99 20.04
C SER A 245 -10.66 -6.60 20.48
N PHE A 246 -11.53 -6.95 19.53
CA PHE A 246 -12.82 -7.57 19.81
C PHE A 246 -12.68 -8.88 20.61
N LEU A 247 -11.74 -9.76 20.23
CA LEU A 247 -11.48 -11.00 20.97
C LEU A 247 -10.99 -10.72 22.40
N THR A 248 -10.08 -9.77 22.55
CA THR A 248 -9.51 -9.40 23.86
C THR A 248 -10.58 -8.79 24.77
N ASP A 249 -11.40 -7.88 24.23
CA ASP A 249 -12.49 -7.24 24.97
C ASP A 249 -13.59 -8.24 25.33
N SER A 250 -13.92 -9.16 24.41
CA SER A 250 -14.90 -10.23 24.65
C SER A 250 -14.42 -11.21 25.72
N ASP A 251 -13.15 -11.64 25.69
CA ASP A 251 -12.56 -12.52 26.72
C ASP A 251 -12.58 -11.85 28.10
N LYS A 252 -12.23 -10.56 28.16
CA LYS A 252 -12.29 -9.77 29.39
C LYS A 252 -13.71 -9.67 29.94
N ALA A 253 -14.68 -9.34 29.09
CA ALA A 253 -16.09 -9.27 29.46
C ALA A 253 -16.63 -10.62 29.94
N PHE A 254 -16.24 -11.72 29.28
CA PHE A 254 -16.65 -13.07 29.66
C PHE A 254 -16.10 -13.46 31.04
N LYS A 255 -14.81 -13.21 31.30
CA LYS A 255 -14.17 -13.46 32.60
C LYS A 255 -14.80 -12.64 33.72
N GLU A 256 -15.12 -11.37 33.45
CA GLU A 256 -15.80 -10.50 34.39
C GLU A 256 -17.21 -10.99 34.72
N LEU A 257 -17.98 -11.37 33.69
CA LEU A 257 -19.32 -11.92 33.86
C LEU A 257 -19.28 -13.25 34.63
N GLU A 258 -18.33 -14.13 34.33
CA GLU A 258 -18.13 -15.39 35.06
C GLU A 258 -17.82 -15.12 36.55
N SER A 259 -16.95 -14.15 36.84
CA SER A 259 -16.63 -13.74 38.22
C SER A 259 -17.85 -13.23 38.97
N ILE A 260 -18.63 -12.32 38.36
CA ILE A 260 -19.87 -11.79 38.94
C ILE A 260 -20.88 -12.93 39.19
N TYR A 261 -21.03 -13.85 38.24
CA TYR A 261 -21.98 -14.96 38.37
C TYR A 261 -21.59 -15.96 39.46
N LYS A 262 -20.29 -16.29 39.59
CA LYS A 262 -19.79 -17.13 40.69
C LYS A 262 -20.10 -16.51 42.06
N GLU A 263 -19.94 -15.19 42.18
CA GLU A 263 -20.21 -14.47 43.44
C GLU A 263 -21.70 -14.36 43.71
N LYS A 264 -22.52 -14.19 42.67
CA LYS A 264 -23.98 -14.30 42.78
C LYS A 264 -24.38 -15.64 43.37
N LEU A 265 -23.90 -16.75 42.80
CA LEU A 265 -24.20 -18.09 43.29
C LEU A 265 -23.75 -18.30 44.74
N LYS A 266 -22.60 -17.74 45.11
CA LYS A 266 -22.07 -17.82 46.49
C LYS A 266 -22.98 -17.12 47.51
N LEU A 267 -23.62 -16.01 47.14
CA LEU A 267 -24.44 -15.18 48.04
C LEU A 267 -25.94 -15.46 47.96
N GLU A 268 -26.40 -16.07 46.87
CA GLU A 268 -27.81 -16.40 46.66
C GLU A 268 -28.35 -17.38 47.70
N ALA A 269 -27.60 -18.45 48.01
CA ALA A 269 -28.03 -19.41 49.03
C ALA A 269 -28.10 -18.81 50.45
N PRO A 270 -27.09 -18.05 50.93
CA PRO A 270 -27.18 -17.30 52.18
C PRO A 270 -28.31 -16.26 52.22
N ALA A 271 -28.50 -15.47 51.16
CA ALA A 271 -29.57 -14.47 51.10
C ALA A 271 -30.96 -15.13 51.21
N LYS A 272 -31.16 -16.23 50.48
CA LYS A 272 -32.40 -17.03 50.55
C LYS A 272 -32.61 -17.61 51.94
N TYR A 273 -31.56 -18.12 52.59
CA TYR A 273 -31.64 -18.60 53.97
C TYR A 273 -32.10 -17.51 54.94
N TRP A 274 -31.54 -16.29 54.85
CA TRP A 274 -31.91 -15.19 55.72
C TRP A 274 -33.36 -14.74 55.51
N ASN A 275 -33.82 -14.70 54.27
CA ASN A 275 -35.23 -14.46 53.95
C ASN A 275 -36.15 -15.53 54.57
N ASP A 276 -35.86 -16.80 54.31
CA ASP A 276 -36.62 -17.92 54.88
C ASP A 276 -36.64 -17.88 56.41
N ARG A 277 -35.52 -17.48 57.03
CA ARG A 277 -35.38 -17.30 58.48
C ARG A 277 -36.22 -16.12 58.99
N ALA A 278 -36.19 -14.97 58.29
CA ALA A 278 -37.02 -13.81 58.61
C ALA A 278 -38.51 -14.15 58.56
N VAL A 279 -38.96 -14.88 57.53
CA VAL A 279 -40.35 -15.33 57.39
C VAL A 279 -40.78 -16.22 58.57
N LYS A 280 -39.93 -17.18 58.97
CA LYS A 280 -40.21 -18.06 60.13
C LYS A 280 -40.28 -17.27 61.44
N LEU A 281 -39.29 -16.42 61.70
CA LEU A 281 -39.23 -15.59 62.92
C LEU A 281 -40.39 -14.60 63.00
N LYS A 282 -40.86 -14.07 61.87
CA LYS A 282 -42.04 -13.19 61.80
C LYS A 282 -43.31 -13.95 62.17
N GLY A 283 -43.42 -15.21 61.78
CA GLY A 283 -44.47 -16.11 62.23
C GLY A 283 -44.46 -16.34 63.75
N GLU A 284 -43.28 -16.60 64.32
CA GLU A 284 -43.11 -16.73 65.78
C GLU A 284 -43.43 -15.43 66.52
N GLY A 285 -42.93 -14.29 66.04
CA GLY A 285 -43.20 -12.97 66.61
C GLY A 285 -44.69 -12.61 66.58
N LYS A 286 -45.42 -13.00 65.52
CA LYS A 286 -46.89 -12.86 65.48
C LYS A 286 -47.58 -13.70 66.55
N LYS A 287 -47.13 -14.93 66.82
CA LYS A 287 -47.70 -15.77 67.88
C LYS A 287 -47.50 -15.11 69.26
N TRP A 288 -46.31 -14.59 69.53
CA TRP A 288 -46.03 -13.87 70.79
C TRP A 288 -46.81 -12.56 70.91
N LEU A 289 -46.97 -11.83 69.80
CA LEU A 289 -47.80 -10.62 69.75
C LEU A 289 -49.27 -10.94 70.07
N ILE A 290 -49.82 -12.01 69.47
CA ILE A 290 -51.18 -12.46 69.76
C ILE A 290 -51.29 -12.89 71.23
N ALA A 291 -50.31 -13.63 71.76
CA ALA A 291 -50.28 -14.01 73.18
C ALA A 291 -50.23 -12.79 74.11
N LEU A 292 -49.46 -11.76 73.77
CA LEU A 292 -49.39 -10.50 74.49
C LEU A 292 -50.73 -9.76 74.48
N ILE A 293 -51.37 -9.63 73.31
CA ILE A 293 -52.68 -8.97 73.17
C ILE A 293 -53.72 -9.72 74.00
N SER A 294 -53.79 -11.05 73.84
CA SER A 294 -54.72 -11.90 74.60
C SER A 294 -54.49 -11.79 76.11
N CYS A 295 -53.23 -11.84 76.56
CA CYS A 295 -52.86 -11.68 77.97
C CYS A 295 -53.24 -10.29 78.50
N SER A 296 -53.05 -9.23 77.71
CA SER A 296 -53.42 -7.86 78.08
C SER A 296 -54.94 -7.70 78.19
N VAL A 297 -55.70 -8.29 77.27
CA VAL A 297 -57.18 -8.28 77.31
C VAL A 297 -57.68 -9.06 78.53
N ILE A 298 -57.11 -10.24 78.82
CA ILE A 298 -57.43 -11.03 80.02
C ILE A 298 -57.08 -10.26 81.29
N ALA A 299 -55.95 -9.56 81.34
CA ALA A 299 -55.56 -8.72 82.47
C ALA A 299 -56.58 -7.59 82.71
N ILE A 300 -57.02 -6.89 81.64
CA ILE A 300 -58.05 -5.85 81.73
C ILE A 300 -59.39 -6.43 82.19
N LEU A 301 -59.84 -7.54 81.59
CA LEU A 301 -61.11 -8.18 81.95
C LEU A 301 -61.11 -8.71 83.39
N SER A 302 -60.01 -9.34 83.82
CA SER A 302 -59.88 -9.85 85.19
C SER A 302 -59.85 -8.73 86.22
N LEU A 303 -59.13 -7.63 85.96
CA LEU A 303 -59.16 -6.44 86.82
C LEU A 303 -60.54 -5.79 86.84
N GLY A 304 -61.21 -5.70 85.70
CA GLY A 304 -62.59 -5.19 85.59
C GLY A 304 -63.61 -6.06 86.33
N ALA A 305 -63.48 -7.38 86.24
CA ALA A 305 -64.30 -8.34 86.97
C ALA A 305 -64.06 -8.25 88.47
N VAL A 306 -62.80 -8.20 88.90
CA VAL A 306 -62.44 -7.97 90.30
C VAL A 306 -63.08 -6.67 90.80
N LEU A 307 -62.99 -5.57 90.05
CA LEU A 307 -63.61 -4.28 90.41
C LEU A 307 -65.15 -4.36 90.48
N TYR A 308 -65.78 -5.10 89.57
CA TYR A 308 -67.24 -5.31 89.54
C TYR A 308 -67.74 -6.11 90.74
N PHE A 309 -67.14 -7.28 91.04
CA PHE A 309 -67.49 -8.13 92.19
C PHE A 309 -67.25 -7.44 93.55
N ILE A 310 -66.39 -6.43 93.56
CA ILE A 310 -66.00 -5.62 94.70
C ILE A 310 -66.97 -4.46 94.97
N SER A 311 -67.78 -4.06 93.97
CA SER A 311 -68.63 -2.86 94.05
C SER A 311 -69.82 -2.99 95.00
N ASP A 312 -70.25 -4.21 95.33
CA ASP A 312 -71.48 -4.48 96.09
C ASP A 312 -71.21 -4.65 97.61
N GLY A 313 -70.57 -3.64 98.23
CA GLY A 313 -70.33 -3.59 99.69
C GLY A 313 -69.26 -4.54 100.24
N THR A 314 -68.81 -5.51 99.45
CA THR A 314 -67.82 -6.54 99.82
C THR A 314 -66.43 -5.99 100.18
N LEU A 315 -66.01 -4.85 99.63
CA LEU A 315 -64.81 -4.14 100.10
C LEU A 315 -64.89 -3.76 101.57
N LYS A 316 -66.05 -3.27 102.01
CA LYS A 316 -66.20 -2.79 103.38
C LYS A 316 -66.07 -3.94 104.37
N ASP A 317 -66.55 -5.13 104.00
CA ASP A 317 -66.46 -6.35 104.81
C ASP A 317 -65.06 -6.99 104.73
N LEU A 318 -64.43 -7.06 103.56
CA LEU A 318 -63.08 -7.60 103.37
C LEU A 318 -62.01 -6.78 104.11
N PHE A 319 -62.22 -5.46 104.22
CA PHE A 319 -61.34 -4.50 104.88
C PHE A 319 -61.82 -4.06 106.28
N SER A 320 -62.89 -4.67 106.82
CA SER A 320 -63.44 -4.35 108.16
C SER A 320 -62.52 -4.72 109.33
N SER A 321 -61.66 -5.72 109.13
CA SER A 321 -60.70 -6.24 110.09
C SER A 321 -59.27 -6.03 109.57
N SER A 322 -58.40 -5.42 110.37
CA SER A 322 -57.00 -5.12 109.99
C SER A 322 -56.24 -6.34 109.48
N GLY A 323 -56.50 -7.53 110.05
CA GLY A 323 -55.86 -8.78 109.61
C GLY A 323 -56.37 -9.31 108.26
N SER A 324 -57.66 -9.12 107.95
CA SER A 324 -58.26 -9.53 106.66
C SER A 324 -57.85 -8.58 105.53
N ALA A 325 -57.87 -7.27 105.79
CA ALA A 325 -57.43 -6.23 104.87
C ALA A 325 -56.01 -6.48 104.34
N ILE A 326 -55.07 -6.84 105.24
CA ILE A 326 -53.67 -7.10 104.89
C ILE A 326 -53.54 -8.33 103.98
N ARG A 327 -54.24 -9.44 104.31
CA ARG A 327 -54.19 -10.68 103.51
C ARG A 327 -54.68 -10.45 102.08
N TRP A 328 -55.84 -9.82 101.90
CA TRP A 328 -56.40 -9.57 100.57
C TRP A 328 -55.62 -8.50 99.78
N SER A 329 -55.03 -7.51 100.45
CA SER A 329 -54.13 -6.55 99.81
C SER A 329 -52.87 -7.21 99.26
N ILE A 330 -52.26 -8.13 100.03
CA ILE A 330 -51.10 -8.91 99.58
C ILE A 330 -51.47 -9.77 98.37
N VAL A 331 -52.63 -10.46 98.39
CA VAL A 331 -53.11 -11.27 97.27
C VAL A 331 -53.38 -10.43 96.02
N PHE A 332 -53.95 -9.24 96.17
CA PHE A 332 -54.20 -8.35 95.03
C PHE A 332 -52.90 -7.79 94.44
N ILE A 333 -51.96 -7.35 95.29
CA ILE A 333 -50.64 -6.86 94.84
C ILE A 333 -49.87 -7.97 94.14
N THR A 334 -49.87 -9.20 94.66
CA THR A 334 -49.20 -10.34 94.00
C THR A 334 -49.87 -10.70 92.68
N PHE A 335 -51.20 -10.64 92.59
CA PHE A 335 -51.94 -10.86 91.36
C PHE A 335 -51.63 -9.81 90.27
N VAL A 336 -51.67 -8.53 90.61
CA VAL A 336 -51.32 -7.43 89.69
C VAL A 336 -49.86 -7.54 89.26
N SER A 337 -48.96 -7.84 90.21
CA SER A 337 -47.53 -8.03 89.92
C SER A 337 -47.29 -9.21 88.98
N PHE A 338 -48.02 -10.32 89.17
CA PHE A 338 -47.97 -11.48 88.28
C PHE A 338 -48.41 -11.12 86.86
N LEU A 339 -49.56 -10.44 86.70
CA LEU A 339 -50.04 -9.98 85.38
C LEU A 339 -49.04 -9.06 84.69
N ALA A 340 -48.51 -8.06 85.42
CA ALA A 340 -47.51 -7.14 84.91
C ALA A 340 -46.21 -7.88 84.49
N PHE A 341 -45.79 -8.87 85.26
CA PHE A 341 -44.63 -9.71 84.94
C PHE A 341 -44.86 -10.57 83.68
N THR A 342 -46.04 -11.18 83.54
CA THR A 342 -46.41 -11.98 82.35
C THR A 342 -46.46 -11.11 81.09
N ILE A 343 -47.07 -9.92 81.16
CA ILE A 343 -47.08 -8.95 80.05
C ILE A 343 -45.66 -8.55 79.69
N ARG A 344 -44.80 -8.29 80.68
CA ARG A 344 -43.38 -7.97 80.45
C ARG A 344 -42.62 -9.09 79.74
N ILE A 345 -42.89 -10.35 80.09
CA ILE A 345 -42.27 -11.51 79.42
C ILE A 345 -42.73 -11.59 77.97
N PHE A 346 -44.03 -11.55 77.70
CA PHE A 346 -44.53 -11.61 76.33
C PHE A 346 -44.08 -10.41 75.48
N SER A 347 -43.95 -9.23 76.10
CA SER A 347 -43.40 -8.03 75.47
C SER A 347 -41.95 -8.24 75.06
N LYS A 348 -41.11 -8.75 75.96
CA LYS A 348 -39.71 -9.11 75.67
C LYS A 348 -39.59 -10.16 74.56
N LEU A 349 -40.41 -11.22 74.59
CA LEU A 349 -40.39 -12.27 73.58
C LEU A 349 -40.81 -11.73 72.19
N THR A 350 -41.85 -10.90 72.16
CA THR A 350 -42.33 -10.24 70.93
C THR A 350 -41.25 -9.36 70.32
N PHE A 351 -40.69 -8.44 71.11
CA PHE A 351 -39.63 -7.55 70.62
C PHE A 351 -38.38 -8.33 70.20
N SER A 352 -37.99 -9.37 70.94
CA SER A 352 -36.86 -10.21 70.54
C SER A 352 -37.07 -10.89 69.19
N SER A 353 -38.26 -11.46 68.93
CA SER A 353 -38.54 -12.06 67.63
C SER A 353 -38.50 -11.03 66.50
N TYR A 354 -39.09 -9.84 66.70
CA TYR A 354 -39.05 -8.78 65.68
C TYR A 354 -37.66 -8.19 65.46
N HIS A 355 -36.81 -8.10 66.49
CA HIS A 355 -35.40 -7.72 66.32
C HIS A 355 -34.64 -8.72 65.45
N LEU A 356 -34.85 -10.03 65.68
CA LEU A 356 -34.23 -11.08 64.87
C LEU A 356 -34.78 -11.10 63.42
N VAL A 357 -36.04 -10.73 63.20
CA VAL A 357 -36.59 -10.53 61.85
C VAL A 357 -35.86 -9.41 61.14
N ARG A 358 -35.72 -8.24 61.78
CA ARG A 358 -35.06 -7.08 61.18
C ARG A 358 -33.58 -7.35 60.88
N ASP A 359 -32.86 -8.00 61.79
CA ASP A 359 -31.48 -8.42 61.55
C ASP A 359 -31.36 -9.39 60.37
N ALA A 360 -32.29 -10.34 60.22
CA ALA A 360 -32.32 -11.24 59.07
C ALA A 360 -32.65 -10.51 57.74
N GLU A 361 -33.61 -9.57 57.75
CA GLU A 361 -33.94 -8.73 56.58
C GLU A 361 -32.77 -7.80 56.19
N GLU A 362 -32.07 -7.21 57.16
CA GLU A 362 -30.88 -6.37 56.94
C GLU A 362 -29.74 -7.19 56.30
N ARG A 363 -29.50 -8.42 56.75
CA ARG A 363 -28.50 -9.32 56.15
C ARG A 363 -28.86 -9.75 54.73
N GLU A 364 -30.12 -10.01 54.44
CA GLU A 364 -30.57 -10.27 53.07
C GLU A 364 -30.28 -9.07 52.16
N GLN A 365 -30.64 -7.85 52.60
CA GLN A 365 -30.39 -6.62 51.84
C GLN A 365 -28.90 -6.36 51.63
N LEU A 366 -28.07 -6.57 52.64
CA LEU A 366 -26.60 -6.42 52.54
C LEU A 366 -26.00 -7.37 51.49
N ALA A 367 -26.54 -8.59 51.35
CA ALA A 367 -26.09 -9.52 50.32
C ALA A 367 -26.40 -9.00 48.89
N TYR A 368 -27.56 -8.39 48.69
CA TYR A 368 -27.92 -7.77 47.41
C TYR A 368 -27.14 -6.49 47.11
N VAL A 369 -26.93 -5.65 48.13
CA VAL A 369 -26.11 -4.43 48.01
C VAL A 369 -24.67 -4.80 47.65
N PHE A 370 -24.10 -5.82 48.29
CA PHE A 370 -22.77 -6.32 47.94
C PHE A 370 -22.67 -6.75 46.47
N LEU A 371 -23.69 -7.46 45.97
CA LEU A 371 -23.73 -7.89 44.56
C LEU A 371 -23.81 -6.69 43.60
N ALA A 372 -24.64 -5.69 43.93
CA ALA A 372 -24.80 -4.48 43.14
C ALA A 372 -23.49 -3.68 43.08
N LEU A 373 -22.83 -3.47 44.23
CA LEU A 373 -21.55 -2.77 44.31
C LEU A 373 -20.43 -3.52 43.56
N LYS A 374 -20.44 -4.85 43.59
CA LYS A 374 -19.46 -5.67 42.84
C LYS A 374 -19.66 -5.55 41.33
N LYS A 375 -20.91 -5.39 40.87
CA LYS A 375 -21.24 -5.17 39.46
C LYS A 375 -20.80 -3.78 38.97
N GLU A 376 -20.88 -2.76 39.82
CA GLU A 376 -20.50 -1.38 39.47
C GLU A 376 -18.99 -1.09 39.58
N LYS A 377 -18.17 -2.12 39.89
CA LYS A 377 -16.70 -2.05 39.98
C LYS A 377 -16.20 -0.90 40.87
N ASN A 378 -16.18 -1.13 42.18
CA ASN A 378 -15.22 -0.56 43.14
C ASN A 378 -15.68 -0.89 44.56
N ILE A 379 -15.24 -2.03 45.11
CA ILE A 379 -15.30 -2.24 46.56
C ILE A 379 -13.87 -2.47 47.00
N ASP A 380 -13.40 -1.66 47.94
CA ASP A 380 -12.10 -1.88 48.58
C ASP A 380 -12.12 -3.24 49.31
N PRO A 381 -11.04 -4.04 49.30
CA PRO A 381 -10.99 -5.33 50.00
C PRO A 381 -11.38 -5.23 51.49
N THR A 382 -11.15 -4.08 52.12
CA THR A 382 -11.55 -3.79 53.50
C THR A 382 -13.07 -3.67 53.64
N GLU A 383 -13.73 -2.96 52.74
CA GLU A 383 -15.19 -2.83 52.70
C GLU A 383 -15.86 -4.17 52.39
N GLN A 384 -15.27 -4.98 51.49
CA GLN A 384 -15.72 -6.35 51.22
C GLN A 384 -15.64 -7.23 52.48
N HIS A 385 -14.57 -7.10 53.27
CA HIS A 385 -14.43 -7.83 54.51
C HIS A 385 -15.47 -7.40 55.55
N LEU A 386 -15.70 -6.09 55.71
CA LEU A 386 -16.70 -5.54 56.63
C LEU A 386 -18.11 -6.03 56.29
N ILE A 387 -18.49 -6.01 55.01
CA ILE A 387 -19.81 -6.50 54.57
C ILE A 387 -19.94 -8.01 54.82
N MET A 388 -18.92 -8.82 54.50
CA MET A 388 -18.95 -10.26 54.80
C MET A 388 -19.01 -10.54 56.30
N GLN A 389 -18.27 -9.79 57.12
CA GLN A 389 -18.33 -9.93 58.57
C GLN A 389 -19.73 -9.60 59.11
N SER A 390 -20.37 -8.55 58.60
CA SER A 390 -21.74 -8.20 58.99
C SER A 390 -22.75 -9.31 58.65
N LEU A 391 -22.65 -9.89 57.45
CA LEU A 391 -23.50 -10.99 56.96
C LEU A 391 -23.41 -12.26 57.80
N PHE A 392 -22.20 -12.60 58.28
CA PHE A 392 -21.92 -13.85 59.00
C PHE A 392 -21.77 -13.69 60.53
N SER A 393 -21.92 -12.48 61.07
CA SER A 393 -21.87 -12.22 62.52
C SER A 393 -23.05 -12.85 63.28
N ARG A 394 -23.00 -13.03 64.61
CA ARG A 394 -24.15 -13.55 65.38
C ARG A 394 -25.17 -12.43 65.64
N ALA A 395 -26.46 -12.74 65.52
CA ALA A 395 -27.55 -11.83 65.85
C ALA A 395 -27.65 -11.62 67.38
N ASP A 396 -27.66 -10.36 67.83
CA ASP A 396 -27.86 -10.04 69.24
C ASP A 396 -29.35 -10.15 69.59
N SER A 397 -29.74 -11.30 70.15
CA SER A 397 -31.06 -11.41 70.75
C SER A 397 -31.03 -10.66 72.08
N GLY A 398 -31.69 -9.51 72.18
CA GLY A 398 -31.75 -8.65 73.38
C GLY A 398 -32.30 -9.29 74.67
N LEU A 399 -32.42 -10.61 74.71
CA LEU A 399 -32.65 -11.49 75.85
C LEU A 399 -31.35 -11.91 76.59
N LEU A 400 -30.19 -11.87 75.94
CA LEU A 400 -28.90 -12.29 76.50
C LEU A 400 -27.88 -11.16 76.38
N LYS A 401 -27.88 -10.22 77.34
CA LYS A 401 -26.95 -9.08 77.34
C LYS A 401 -25.57 -9.37 77.96
N ASP A 402 -25.40 -10.46 78.70
CA ASP A 402 -24.26 -10.62 79.61
C ASP A 402 -23.38 -11.86 79.41
N ASP A 403 -23.54 -12.67 78.36
CA ASP A 403 -22.58 -13.76 78.09
C ASP A 403 -21.63 -13.38 76.95
N ALA A 404 -20.35 -13.27 77.32
CA ALA A 404 -19.21 -12.87 76.51
C ALA A 404 -19.31 -13.30 75.04
N SER A 405 -19.21 -12.33 74.12
CA SER A 405 -19.19 -12.61 72.69
C SER A 405 -18.00 -13.49 72.35
N PRO A 406 -18.20 -14.70 71.79
CA PRO A 406 -17.08 -15.43 71.21
C PRO A 406 -16.68 -14.72 69.92
N THR A 407 -15.50 -14.10 69.91
CA THR A 407 -14.88 -13.56 68.71
C THR A 407 -14.75 -14.68 67.68
N MET A 408 -15.15 -14.43 66.43
CA MET A 408 -15.02 -15.41 65.35
C MET A 408 -13.55 -15.91 65.26
N PRO A 409 -13.30 -17.23 65.16
CA PRO A 409 -11.96 -17.74 64.94
C PRO A 409 -11.54 -17.41 63.50
N GLY A 410 -10.92 -16.24 63.33
CA GLY A 410 -10.49 -15.73 62.03
C GLY A 410 -9.73 -14.41 62.11
N GLY A 411 -9.96 -13.60 63.16
CA GLY A 411 -9.23 -12.34 63.35
C GLY A 411 -7.73 -12.50 63.63
N SER A 412 -7.32 -13.56 64.35
CA SER A 412 -5.93 -13.70 64.82
C SER A 412 -4.96 -14.37 63.83
N MET A 413 -5.44 -15.01 62.76
CA MET A 413 -4.55 -15.62 61.76
C MET A 413 -3.93 -14.60 60.80
N ILE A 414 -4.60 -13.47 60.54
CA ILE A 414 -4.10 -12.42 59.64
C ILE A 414 -3.22 -11.41 60.37
N GLU A 415 -3.46 -11.14 61.66
CA GLU A 415 -2.52 -10.35 62.49
C GLU A 415 -1.11 -10.98 62.53
N LYS A 416 -1.02 -12.31 62.48
CA LYS A 416 0.24 -13.05 62.36
C LYS A 416 0.88 -12.99 60.97
N ILE A 417 0.10 -12.78 59.92
CA ILE A 417 0.59 -12.66 58.53
C ILE A 417 1.04 -11.22 58.25
N ILE A 418 0.35 -10.22 58.81
CA ILE A 418 0.68 -8.80 58.64
C ILE A 418 1.78 -8.35 59.63
N GLY A 419 1.90 -8.97 60.81
CA GLY A 419 2.96 -8.67 61.79
C GLY A 419 4.31 -9.36 61.55
N GLY A 420 4.44 -10.19 60.51
CA GLY A 420 5.66 -10.97 60.21
C GLY A 420 6.65 -10.31 59.25
N GLY A 421 6.43 -9.05 58.87
CA GLY A 421 7.34 -8.27 58.02
C GLY A 421 8.11 -7.22 58.81
N LYS A 422 9.18 -7.63 59.49
CA LYS A 422 10.33 -6.77 59.82
C LYS A 422 11.60 -7.44 59.36
#